data_AF-A0A535WRW2-F1
#
_entry.id   AF-A0A535WRW2-F1
#
_cell.length_a   1.000
_cell.length_b   1.000
_cell.length_c   1.000
_cell.angle_alpha   90.00
_cell.angle_beta   90.00
_cell.angle_gamma   90.00
#
_symmetry.space_group_name_H-M   'P 1'
#
loop_
_entity.id
_entity.type
_entity.pdbx_description
1 polymer ?
#
loop_
_entity_poly.entity_id
_entity_poly.type
_entity_poly.pdbx_seq_one_letter_code
_entity_poly.pdbx_strand_id
1 'polypeptide(L)'
;MDGTILAWNSAASEFFGIAAWHAAGRNCALVVRGCSLDGTAACQPNCTVLVALAQGIAAEAMEMVARTGDLPAGRRLALVHHLPITHPDAGPLGVLHVLAPQPLS
;
A
#
# COMPACT_ATOMS: atom_id res chain seq x y z
N MET A 1 -13.98 -2.78 -0.60
CA MET A 1 -12.70 -3.51 -0.68
C MET A 1 -12.20 -3.74 0.74
N ASP A 2 -11.61 -4.88 1.04
CA ASP A 2 -11.19 -5.29 2.39
C ASP A 2 -9.66 -5.17 2.63
N GLY A 3 -8.92 -4.71 1.63
CA GLY A 3 -7.47 -4.54 1.70
C GLY A 3 -6.66 -5.83 1.56
N THR A 4 -7.28 -6.95 1.18
CA THR A 4 -6.56 -8.22 0.95
C THR A 4 -5.60 -8.09 -0.23
N ILE A 5 -4.31 -8.43 -0.01
CA ILE A 5 -3.29 -8.44 -1.06
C ILE A 5 -3.49 -9.65 -1.95
N LEU A 6 -3.78 -9.39 -3.24
CA LEU A 6 -3.95 -10.45 -4.25
C LEU A 6 -2.66 -10.74 -5.03
N ALA A 7 -1.80 -9.73 -5.20
CA ALA A 7 -0.57 -9.83 -5.96
C ALA A 7 0.55 -9.01 -5.32
N TRP A 8 1.78 -9.48 -5.49
CA TRP A 8 2.98 -8.87 -4.91
C TRP A 8 4.17 -9.13 -5.84
N ASN A 9 4.75 -8.07 -6.41
CA ASN A 9 5.83 -8.21 -7.38
C ASN A 9 7.22 -8.33 -6.71
N SER A 10 8.26 -8.55 -7.53
CA SER A 10 9.64 -8.64 -7.05
C SER A 10 10.11 -7.34 -6.39
N ALA A 11 9.81 -6.18 -6.97
CA ALA A 11 10.18 -4.88 -6.42
C ALA A 11 9.59 -4.64 -5.02
N ALA A 12 8.32 -5.01 -4.79
CA ALA A 12 7.71 -4.95 -3.48
C ALA A 12 8.36 -5.96 -2.52
N SER A 13 8.72 -7.15 -3.00
CA SER A 13 9.43 -8.14 -2.19
C SER A 13 10.78 -7.61 -1.70
N GLU A 14 11.54 -6.98 -2.60
CA GLU A 14 12.82 -6.34 -2.29
C GLU A 14 12.65 -5.16 -1.34
N PHE A 15 11.68 -4.28 -1.59
CA PHE A 15 11.45 -3.09 -0.77
C PHE A 15 11.03 -3.44 0.65
N PHE A 16 10.10 -4.37 0.82
CA PHE A 16 9.56 -4.74 2.14
C PHE A 16 10.33 -5.88 2.81
N GLY A 17 11.18 -6.62 2.09
CA GLY A 17 11.79 -7.85 2.59
C GLY A 17 10.80 -9.00 2.77
N ILE A 18 9.64 -8.95 2.12
CA ILE A 18 8.55 -9.92 2.30
C ILE A 18 8.31 -10.63 0.97
N ALA A 19 8.51 -11.95 0.95
CA ALA A 19 8.22 -12.77 -0.22
C ALA A 19 6.73 -12.72 -0.60
N ALA A 20 6.44 -12.78 -1.91
CA ALA A 20 5.08 -12.70 -2.44
C ALA A 20 4.10 -13.69 -1.79
N TRP A 21 4.50 -14.96 -1.60
CA TRP A 21 3.66 -15.99 -0.96
C TRP A 21 3.33 -15.67 0.50
N HIS A 22 4.18 -14.90 1.18
CA HIS A 22 3.97 -14.48 2.56
C HIS A 22 3.15 -13.18 2.64
N ALA A 23 3.17 -12.34 1.60
CA ALA A 23 2.35 -11.13 1.53
C ALA A 23 0.91 -11.41 1.06
N ALA A 24 0.75 -12.30 0.07
CA ALA A 24 -0.55 -12.63 -0.52
C ALA A 24 -1.53 -13.18 0.52
N GLY A 25 -2.81 -12.81 0.39
CA GLY A 25 -3.89 -13.19 1.31
C GLY A 25 -3.92 -12.41 2.63
N ARG A 26 -2.90 -11.59 2.92
CA ARG A 26 -2.89 -10.72 4.10
C ARG A 26 -3.48 -9.36 3.78
N ASN A 27 -3.99 -8.69 4.81
CA ASN A 27 -4.43 -7.30 4.70
C ASN A 27 -3.22 -6.35 4.54
N CYS A 28 -3.31 -5.42 3.58
CA CYS A 28 -2.23 -4.48 3.26
C CYS A 28 -1.77 -3.64 4.47
N ALA A 29 -2.67 -3.30 5.39
CA ALA A 29 -2.32 -2.54 6.58
C ALA A 29 -1.37 -3.29 7.53
N LEU A 30 -1.48 -4.62 7.57
CA LEU A 30 -0.62 -5.47 8.40
C LEU A 30 0.75 -5.75 7.78
N VAL A 31 0.86 -5.59 6.46
CA VAL A 31 2.09 -5.83 5.67
C VAL A 31 2.85 -4.53 5.47
N VAL A 32 2.22 -3.52 4.86
CA VAL A 32 2.84 -2.24 4.49
C VAL A 32 3.13 -1.38 5.73
N ARG A 33 2.18 -1.35 6.69
CA ARG A 33 2.30 -0.62 7.97
C ARG A 33 2.78 0.83 7.81
N GLY A 34 2.32 1.51 6.75
CA GLY A 34 2.72 2.86 6.45
C GLY A 34 2.16 3.90 7.42
N CYS A 35 2.94 4.93 7.70
CA CYS A 35 2.52 6.12 8.43
C CYS A 35 2.78 7.40 7.63
N SER A 36 2.05 8.46 7.92
CA SER A 36 2.38 9.80 7.45
C SER A 36 3.69 10.31 8.08
N LEU A 37 4.18 11.46 7.59
CA LEU A 37 5.43 12.07 8.04
C LEU A 37 5.46 12.40 9.55
N ASP A 38 4.31 12.75 10.11
CA ASP A 38 4.11 13.01 11.55
C ASP A 38 4.06 11.71 12.40
N GLY A 39 4.13 10.54 11.77
CA GLY A 39 4.06 9.24 12.43
C GLY A 39 2.64 8.70 12.63
N THR A 40 1.60 9.42 12.20
CA THR A 40 0.21 8.94 12.27
C THR A 40 0.02 7.72 11.35
N ALA A 41 -0.63 6.67 11.83
CA ALA A 41 -0.83 5.45 11.05
C ALA A 41 -1.76 5.73 9.85
N ALA A 42 -1.22 5.64 8.63
CA ALA A 42 -1.97 5.83 7.39
C ALA A 42 -2.57 4.50 6.91
N CYS A 43 -1.80 3.42 7.01
CA CYS A 43 -2.30 2.08 6.70
C CYS A 43 -3.01 1.47 7.91
N GLN A 44 -4.33 1.35 7.81
CA GLN A 44 -5.22 0.71 8.78
C GLN A 44 -6.23 -0.16 8.01
N PRO A 45 -6.81 -1.22 8.60
CA PRO A 45 -7.76 -2.10 7.91
C PRO A 45 -8.95 -1.39 7.23
N ASN A 46 -9.32 -0.20 7.73
CA ASN A 46 -10.35 0.67 7.13
C ASN A 46 -9.77 2.09 6.86
N CYS A 47 -8.61 2.19 6.23
CA CYS A 47 -8.04 3.48 5.91
C CYS A 47 -8.94 4.29 4.96
N THR A 48 -8.84 5.62 5.04
CA THR A 48 -9.65 6.55 4.24
C THR A 48 -9.53 6.32 2.74
N VAL A 49 -8.36 5.87 2.27
CA VAL A 49 -8.12 5.52 0.87
C VAL A 49 -9.00 4.35 0.42
N LEU A 50 -9.06 3.25 1.17
CA LEU A 50 -9.89 2.10 0.81
C LEU A 50 -11.38 2.46 0.84
N VAL A 51 -11.80 3.31 1.79
CA VAL A 51 -13.18 3.81 1.88
C VAL A 51 -13.52 4.66 0.65
N ALA A 52 -12.66 5.61 0.29
CA ALA A 52 -12.86 6.48 -0.88
C ALA A 52 -12.94 5.68 -2.18
N LEU A 53 -12.00 4.77 -2.41
CA LEU A 53 -11.97 3.96 -3.63
C LEU A 53 -13.15 2.99 -3.72
N ALA A 54 -13.63 2.46 -2.59
CA ALA A 54 -14.85 1.64 -2.56
C ALA A 54 -16.11 2.44 -2.96
N GLN A 55 -16.08 3.76 -2.82
CA GLN A 55 -17.14 4.67 -3.26
C GLN A 55 -16.91 5.23 -4.68
N GLY A 56 -15.87 4.77 -5.39
CA GLY A 56 -15.52 5.27 -6.72
C GLY A 56 -14.83 6.64 -6.71
N ILE A 57 -14.38 7.11 -5.54
CA ILE A 57 -13.65 8.37 -5.40
C ILE A 57 -12.16 8.08 -5.60
N ALA A 58 -11.52 8.80 -6.51
CA ALA A 58 -10.09 8.69 -6.75
C ALA A 58 -9.31 9.16 -5.51
N ALA A 59 -8.27 8.43 -5.13
CA ALA A 59 -7.34 8.83 -4.09
C ALA A 59 -6.10 9.48 -4.73
N GLU A 60 -5.70 10.64 -4.22
CA GLU A 60 -4.46 11.28 -4.63
C GLU A 60 -3.23 10.47 -4.19
N ALA A 61 -2.10 10.75 -4.83
CA ALA A 61 -0.83 10.23 -4.38
C ALA A 61 -0.49 10.81 -3.00
N MET A 62 0.08 10.00 -2.12
CA MET A 62 0.44 10.44 -0.77
C MET A 62 1.86 10.06 -0.41
N GLU A 63 2.52 10.95 0.32
CA GLU A 63 3.78 10.64 0.97
C GLU A 63 3.54 9.72 2.17
N MET A 64 4.32 8.67 2.24
CA MET A 64 4.19 7.64 3.27
C MET A 64 5.57 7.15 3.69
N VAL A 65 5.76 7.01 4.99
CA VAL A 65 6.90 6.32 5.57
C VAL A 65 6.53 4.85 5.75
N ALA A 66 7.24 3.97 5.04
CA ALA A 66 7.07 2.53 5.11
C ALA A 66 8.28 1.87 5.79
N ARG A 67 8.06 0.70 6.42
CA ARG A 67 9.16 -0.14 6.93
C ARG A 67 9.68 -1.03 5.80
N THR A 68 11.00 -1.13 5.70
CA THR A 68 11.70 -1.87 4.64
C THR A 68 12.61 -2.94 5.21
N GLY A 69 12.64 -4.12 4.58
CA GLY A 69 13.53 -5.23 4.92
C GLY A 69 13.19 -5.98 6.21
N ASP A 70 13.99 -7.02 6.49
CA ASP A 70 13.99 -7.74 7.78
C ASP A 70 14.67 -6.90 8.88
N LEU A 71 14.40 -7.22 10.16
CA LEU A 71 14.89 -6.43 11.29
C LEU A 71 16.44 -6.42 11.38
N PRO A 72 17.07 -5.25 11.67
CA PRO A 72 16.43 -3.96 11.93
C PRO A 72 15.98 -3.29 10.63
N ALA A 73 14.66 -3.20 10.45
CA ALA A 73 14.02 -2.70 9.26
C ALA A 73 14.19 -1.17 9.21
N GLY A 74 14.75 -0.67 8.11
CA GLY A 74 14.84 0.75 7.84
C GLY A 74 13.45 1.37 7.65
N ARG A 75 13.33 2.68 7.88
CA ARG A 75 12.18 3.46 7.40
C ARG A 75 12.57 4.14 6.09
N ARG A 76 11.71 4.05 5.07
CA ARG A 76 11.89 4.80 3.82
C ARG A 76 10.65 5.62 3.51
N LEU A 77 10.88 6.85 3.06
CA LEU A 77 9.85 7.67 2.45
C LEU A 77 9.54 7.12 1.05
N ALA A 78 8.27 7.05 0.72
CA ALA A 78 7.79 6.72 -0.61
C ALA A 78 6.59 7.58 -0.97
N LEU A 79 6.48 7.96 -2.24
CA LEU A 79 5.23 8.46 -2.80
C LEU A 79 4.39 7.25 -3.23
N VAL A 80 3.15 7.18 -2.75
CA VAL A 80 2.25 6.05 -2.98
C VAL A 80 1.08 6.48 -3.84
N HIS A 81 0.93 5.86 -5.01
CA HIS A 81 -0.24 6.00 -5.87
C HIS A 81 -1.22 4.87 -5.62
N HIS A 82 -2.52 5.21 -5.60
CA HIS A 82 -3.61 4.28 -5.38
C HIS A 82 -4.50 4.23 -6.62
N LEU A 83 -4.19 3.31 -7.53
CA LEU A 83 -4.85 3.25 -8.83
C LEU A 83 -6.01 2.25 -8.77
N PRO A 84 -7.28 2.69 -8.90
CA PRO A 84 -8.41 1.76 -8.89
C PRO A 84 -8.34 0.86 -10.13
N ILE A 85 -8.52 -0.45 -9.91
CA ILE A 85 -8.76 -1.42 -10.98
C ILE A 85 -10.27 -1.55 -11.12
N THR A 86 -10.82 -1.10 -12.25
CA THR A 86 -12.26 -1.12 -12.52
C THR A 86 -12.56 -2.02 -13.70
N HIS A 87 -13.70 -2.72 -13.64
CA HIS A 87 -14.28 -3.43 -14.76
C HIS A 87 -15.47 -2.64 -15.29
N PRO A 88 -15.67 -2.53 -16.61
CA PRO A 88 -16.76 -1.74 -17.20
C PRO A 88 -18.14 -2.09 -16.62
N ASP A 89 -18.43 -3.39 -16.44
CA ASP A 89 -19.75 -3.85 -15.99
C ASP A 89 -19.84 -4.12 -14.48
N ALA A 90 -18.71 -4.36 -13.80
CA ALA A 90 -18.70 -4.82 -12.41
C ALA A 90 -18.21 -3.74 -11.42
N GLY A 91 -17.77 -2.58 -11.94
CA GLY A 91 -17.27 -1.48 -11.12
C GLY A 91 -15.89 -1.74 -10.51
N PRO A 92 -15.58 -1.17 -9.34
CA PRO A 92 -14.28 -1.32 -8.69
C PRO A 92 -13.99 -2.77 -8.24
N LEU A 93 -12.95 -3.37 -8.81
CA LEU A 93 -12.50 -4.74 -8.48
C LEU A 93 -11.36 -4.76 -7.48
N GLY A 94 -10.55 -3.69 -7.42
CA GLY A 94 -9.41 -3.62 -6.52
C GLY A 94 -8.65 -2.32 -6.63
N VAL A 95 -7.49 -2.28 -5.99
CA VAL A 95 -6.56 -1.14 -6.06
C VAL A 95 -5.14 -1.65 -6.28
N LEU A 96 -4.44 -1.02 -7.21
CA LEU A 96 -3.00 -1.17 -7.40
C LEU A 96 -2.29 -0.09 -6.59
N HIS A 97 -1.50 -0.52 -5.60
CA HIS A 97 -0.62 0.37 -4.85
C HIS A 97 0.74 0.42 -5.58
N VAL A 98 1.13 1.61 -6.03
CA VAL A 98 2.44 1.82 -6.67
C VAL A 98 3.28 2.70 -5.74
N LEU A 99 4.38 2.15 -5.24
CA LEU A 99 5.29 2.85 -4.35
C LEU A 99 6.52 3.32 -5.14
N ALA A 100 6.80 4.62 -5.08
CA ALA A 100 7.99 5.24 -5.62
C ALA A 100 8.88 5.72 -4.45
N PRO A 101 9.94 4.96 -4.08
CA PRO A 101 10.85 5.35 -3.01
C PRO A 101 11.48 6.73 -3.28
N GLN A 102 11.54 7.57 -2.26
CA GLN A 102 12.17 8.89 -2.32
C GLN A 102 13.56 8.84 -1.68
N PRO A 103 14.53 9.64 -2.17
CA PRO A 103 15.78 9.87 -1.45
C PRO A 103 15.50 10.43 -0.05
N LEU A 104 16.26 10.00 0.95
CA LEU A 104 16.29 10.71 2.23
C LEU A 104 17.08 12.00 1.98
N SER A 105 16.41 13.16 2.07
CA SER A 105 17.05 14.48 2.03
C SER A 105 17.91 14.73 3.26
#